data_AF-A0A1F6MC61-F1
#
_entry.id   AF-A0A1F6MC61-F1
#
_cell.length_a   1.000
_cell.length_b   1.000
_cell.length_c   1.000
_cell.angle_alpha   90.00
_cell.angle_beta   90.00
_cell.angle_gamma   90.00
#
_symmetry.space_group_name_H-M   'P 1'
#
loop_
_entity.id
_entity.type
_entity.pdbx_description
1 polymer ?
#
loop_
_entity_poly.entity_id
_entity_poly.type
_entity_poly.pdbx_seq_one_letter_code
_entity_poly.pdbx_strand_id
1 'polypeptide(L)'
;MAFKPENLPEHRAFEGRFYFIDDENLRTNVCINFQYIVFLLSLLKEYEFQGPIQYSINKDIIVNTATIVECCLYFCIKKYLELGRTTEQEIRGYKWEDFGGVCLIYEINETEAIFWSKRRKKGFESGVQFRDINIIVKRIAILDNSLFDKAEIMRTNRNKIHLAGLDNADFFEKKHVEEAFKSAEDILAVIEDKLTSQ
;
A
#
# COMPACT_ATOMS: atom_id res chain seq x y z
N MET A 1 29.91 -20.04 1.08
CA MET A 1 30.22 -18.89 1.97
C MET A 1 28.93 -18.61 2.73
N ALA A 2 28.95 -18.56 4.05
CA ALA A 2 27.72 -18.37 4.83
C ALA A 2 27.33 -16.88 4.90
N PHE A 3 26.03 -16.61 4.83
CA PHE A 3 25.46 -15.26 4.86
C PHE A 3 25.91 -14.57 6.12
N LYS A 4 26.51 -13.40 5.97
CA LYS A 4 26.83 -12.55 7.12
C LYS A 4 25.91 -11.33 7.11
N PRO A 5 25.12 -11.10 8.17
CA PRO A 5 24.24 -9.94 8.26
C PRO A 5 24.95 -8.60 8.04
N GLU A 6 26.24 -8.52 8.38
CA GLU A 6 27.12 -7.36 8.16
C GLU A 6 27.36 -7.01 6.68
N ASN A 7 27.01 -7.89 5.74
CA ASN A 7 27.09 -7.61 4.29
C ASN A 7 25.83 -6.94 3.73
N LEU A 8 24.77 -6.81 4.52
CA LEU A 8 23.58 -6.07 4.07
C LEU A 8 23.86 -4.57 4.09
N PRO A 9 23.56 -3.86 2.99
CA PRO A 9 23.58 -2.41 3.02
C PRO A 9 22.66 -1.90 4.12
N GLU A 10 23.09 -0.86 4.85
CA GLU A 10 22.22 -0.13 5.78
C GLU A 10 21.04 0.49 5.02
N HIS A 11 19.90 0.69 5.68
CA HIS A 11 18.72 1.30 5.06
C HIS A 11 19.03 2.64 4.37
N ARG A 12 19.98 3.43 4.92
CA ARG A 12 20.44 4.70 4.34
C ARG A 12 20.99 4.57 2.92
N ALA A 13 21.57 3.40 2.58
CA ALA A 13 22.06 3.13 1.22
C ALA A 13 20.92 3.13 0.18
N PHE A 14 19.67 2.98 0.61
CA PHE A 14 18.49 2.98 -0.26
C PHE A 14 17.78 4.33 -0.33
N GLU A 15 18.20 5.34 0.44
CA GLU A 15 17.56 6.67 0.39
C GLU A 15 17.60 7.28 -1.01
N GLY A 16 18.70 7.05 -1.75
CA GLY A 16 18.84 7.47 -3.14
C GLY A 16 17.82 6.84 -4.09
N ARG A 17 17.29 5.64 -3.79
CA ARG A 17 16.22 5.02 -4.60
C ARG A 17 14.87 5.70 -4.39
N PHE A 18 14.63 6.24 -3.20
CA PHE A 18 13.36 6.84 -2.79
C PHE A 18 13.49 8.36 -2.61
N TYR A 19 14.38 9.01 -3.37
CA TYR A 19 14.67 10.44 -3.27
C TYR A 19 13.46 11.34 -3.53
N PHE A 20 12.49 10.86 -4.32
CA PHE A 20 11.24 11.56 -4.62
C PHE A 20 10.29 11.66 -3.41
N ILE A 21 10.60 10.98 -2.29
CA ILE A 21 9.89 11.11 -1.01
C ILE A 21 10.64 12.14 -0.14
N ASP A 22 10.02 13.29 0.07
CA ASP A 22 10.58 14.37 0.91
C ASP A 22 10.20 14.25 2.40
N ASP A 23 9.22 13.43 2.74
CA ASP A 23 8.89 13.07 4.12
C ASP A 23 9.95 12.09 4.66
N GLU A 24 10.86 12.59 5.49
CA GLU A 24 12.00 11.82 6.01
C GLU A 24 11.58 10.57 6.80
N ASN A 25 10.49 10.66 7.57
CA ASN A 25 9.99 9.53 8.36
C ASN A 25 9.45 8.45 7.43
N LEU A 26 8.64 8.83 6.44
CA LEU A 26 8.13 7.89 5.46
C LEU A 26 9.24 7.28 4.63
N ARG A 27 10.19 8.08 4.13
CA ARG A 27 11.32 7.59 3.34
C ARG A 27 12.15 6.60 4.14
N THR A 28 12.43 6.89 5.40
CA THR A 28 13.16 5.97 6.30
C THR A 28 12.39 4.65 6.46
N ASN A 29 11.09 4.70 6.73
CA ASN A 29 10.27 3.50 6.87
C ASN A 29 10.21 2.66 5.59
N VAL A 30 10.12 3.29 4.42
CA VAL A 30 10.17 2.61 3.12
C VAL A 30 11.55 1.96 2.90
N CYS A 31 12.64 2.67 3.22
CA CYS A 31 14.00 2.14 3.09
C CYS A 31 14.26 0.93 4.02
N ILE A 32 13.71 0.94 5.24
CA ILE A 32 13.77 -0.20 6.16
C ILE A 32 13.02 -1.42 5.59
N ASN A 33 11.82 -1.23 5.06
CA ASN A 33 11.06 -2.30 4.42
C ASN A 33 11.80 -2.85 3.18
N PHE A 34 12.43 -1.97 2.40
CA PHE A 34 13.22 -2.38 1.25
C PHE A 34 14.48 -3.15 1.66
N GLN A 35 15.16 -2.74 2.73
CA GLN A 35 16.28 -3.48 3.31
C GLN A 35 15.85 -4.90 3.74
N TYR A 36 14.66 -5.04 4.34
CA TYR A 36 14.12 -6.34 4.70
C TYR A 36 13.88 -7.24 3.48
N ILE A 37 13.35 -6.69 2.38
CA ILE A 37 13.22 -7.42 1.11
C ILE A 37 14.59 -7.89 0.59
N VAL A 38 15.60 -7.03 0.61
CA VAL A 38 16.97 -7.37 0.18
C VAL A 38 17.56 -8.49 1.06
N PHE A 39 17.30 -8.45 2.36
CA PHE A 39 17.67 -9.53 3.28
C PHE A 39 17.01 -10.86 2.90
N LEU A 40 15.69 -10.88 2.70
CA LEU A 40 14.96 -12.09 2.30
C LEU A 40 15.45 -12.66 0.97
N LEU A 41 15.73 -11.80 -0.02
CA LEU A 41 16.31 -12.21 -1.29
C LEU A 41 17.71 -12.82 -1.13
N SER A 42 18.52 -12.25 -0.23
CA SER A 42 19.84 -12.78 0.08
C SER A 42 19.76 -14.18 0.69
N LEU A 43 18.79 -14.40 1.59
CA LEU A 43 18.53 -15.73 2.14
C LEU A 43 18.16 -16.74 1.04
N LEU A 44 17.24 -16.41 0.14
CA LEU A 44 16.84 -17.29 -0.96
C LEU A 44 17.98 -17.61 -1.94
N LYS A 45 18.96 -16.71 -2.06
CA LYS A 45 20.13 -16.90 -2.91
C LYS A 45 21.17 -17.82 -2.27
N GLU A 46 21.33 -17.72 -0.96
CA GLU A 46 22.39 -18.44 -0.24
C GLU A 46 21.99 -19.82 0.24
N TYR A 47 20.71 -20.03 0.51
CA TYR A 47 20.18 -21.27 1.06
C TYR A 47 19.13 -21.87 0.13
N GLU A 48 19.20 -23.18 -0.09
CA GLU A 48 18.14 -23.93 -0.76
C GLU A 48 17.02 -24.22 0.25
N PHE A 49 16.09 -23.29 0.39
CA PHE A 49 14.84 -23.55 1.10
C PHE A 49 13.89 -24.34 0.22
N GLN A 50 13.11 -25.24 0.82
CA GLN A 50 12.03 -25.95 0.14
C GLN A 50 10.74 -25.89 0.95
N GLY A 51 9.62 -26.03 0.25
CA GLY A 51 8.30 -26.15 0.87
C GLY A 51 7.90 -24.90 1.68
N PRO A 52 7.37 -25.07 2.91
CA PRO A 52 6.75 -23.97 3.67
C PRO A 52 7.65 -22.78 3.98
N ILE A 53 8.97 -22.99 4.13
CA ILE A 53 9.91 -21.90 4.45
C ILE A 53 10.12 -21.01 3.22
N GLN A 54 10.40 -21.61 2.07
CA GLN A 54 10.55 -20.85 0.81
C GLN A 54 9.27 -20.09 0.48
N TYR A 55 8.11 -20.73 0.66
CA TYR A 55 6.81 -20.09 0.51
C TYR A 55 6.65 -18.86 1.42
N SER A 56 6.97 -19.00 2.71
CA SER A 56 6.88 -17.90 3.68
C SER A 56 7.78 -16.73 3.30
N ILE A 57 9.00 -17.00 2.84
CA ILE A 57 9.92 -15.96 2.39
C ILE A 57 9.38 -15.23 1.14
N ASN A 58 8.91 -15.96 0.13
CA ASN A 58 8.32 -15.37 -1.07
C ASN A 58 7.08 -14.52 -0.72
N LYS A 59 6.24 -15.04 0.16
CA LYS A 59 5.06 -14.34 0.69
C LYS A 59 5.44 -13.01 1.35
N ASP A 60 6.43 -13.03 2.23
CA ASP A 60 6.88 -11.82 2.92
C ASP A 60 7.47 -10.79 1.95
N ILE A 61 8.23 -11.24 0.94
CA ILE A 61 8.73 -10.35 -0.13
C ILE A 61 7.56 -9.67 -0.85
N ILE A 62 6.53 -10.43 -1.25
CA ILE A 62 5.36 -9.89 -1.97
C ILE A 62 4.60 -8.89 -1.10
N VAL A 63 4.36 -9.21 0.17
CA VAL A 63 3.66 -8.33 1.11
C VAL A 63 4.42 -7.02 1.28
N ASN A 64 5.71 -7.08 1.59
CA ASN A 64 6.51 -5.87 1.80
C ASN A 64 6.66 -5.04 0.52
N THR A 65 6.74 -5.69 -0.65
CA THR A 65 6.74 -4.99 -1.95
C THR A 65 5.43 -4.23 -2.16
N ALA A 66 4.28 -4.85 -1.90
CA ALA A 66 2.98 -4.20 -1.98
C ALA A 66 2.87 -3.03 -0.99
N THR A 67 3.33 -3.20 0.25
CA THR A 67 3.35 -2.13 1.27
C THR A 67 4.17 -0.93 0.82
N ILE A 68 5.36 -1.13 0.23
CA ILE A 68 6.18 -0.03 -0.30
C ILE A 68 5.42 0.74 -1.38
N VAL A 69 4.82 0.03 -2.34
CA VAL A 69 4.02 0.66 -3.42
C VAL A 69 2.85 1.46 -2.84
N GLU A 70 2.11 0.90 -1.89
CA GLU A 70 0.98 1.57 -1.24
C GLU A 70 1.40 2.82 -0.47
N CYS A 71 2.51 2.77 0.25
CA CYS A 71 3.10 3.93 0.93
C CYS A 71 3.47 5.03 -0.07
N CYS A 72 4.08 4.68 -1.20
CA CYS A 72 4.45 5.64 -2.24
C CYS A 72 3.22 6.25 -2.92
N LEU A 73 2.19 5.44 -3.20
CA LEU A 73 0.92 5.93 -3.75
C LEU A 73 0.22 6.89 -2.79
N TYR A 74 0.16 6.54 -1.50
CA TYR A 74 -0.40 7.41 -0.46
C TYR A 74 0.33 8.76 -0.40
N PHE A 75 1.66 8.72 -0.41
CA PHE A 75 2.48 9.92 -0.43
C PHE A 75 2.22 10.77 -1.68
N CYS A 76 2.10 10.15 -2.85
CA CYS A 76 1.79 10.85 -4.09
C CYS A 76 0.44 11.59 -4.00
N ILE A 77 -0.58 10.95 -3.42
CA ILE A 77 -1.89 11.59 -3.15
C ILE A 77 -1.73 12.79 -2.22
N LYS A 78 -0.98 12.62 -1.12
CA LYS A 78 -0.70 13.71 -0.16
C LYS A 78 -0.03 14.90 -0.86
N LYS A 79 0.97 14.64 -1.70
CA LYS A 79 1.65 15.69 -2.49
C LYS A 79 0.72 16.37 -3.49
N TYR A 80 -0.16 15.61 -4.14
CA TYR A 80 -1.14 16.20 -5.04
C TYR A 80 -2.11 17.15 -4.31
N LEU A 81 -2.49 16.84 -3.07
CA LEU A 81 -3.27 17.74 -2.22
C LEU A 81 -2.47 18.99 -1.82
N GLU A 82 -1.23 18.80 -1.34
CA GLU A 82 -0.34 19.91 -0.92
C GLU A 82 -0.06 20.89 -2.08
N LEU A 83 0.12 20.38 -3.29
CA LEU A 83 0.36 21.16 -4.50
C LEU A 83 -0.92 21.72 -5.14
N GLY A 84 -2.11 21.44 -4.59
CA GLY A 84 -3.39 21.86 -5.15
C GLY A 84 -3.73 21.24 -6.52
N ARG A 85 -3.08 20.12 -6.88
CA ARG A 85 -3.34 19.36 -8.12
C ARG A 85 -4.63 18.53 -8.05
N THR A 86 -5.12 18.29 -6.84
CA THR A 86 -6.43 17.69 -6.57
C THR A 86 -7.01 18.27 -5.29
N THR A 87 -8.30 18.00 -5.05
CA THR A 87 -9.00 18.38 -3.82
C THR A 87 -9.49 17.15 -3.05
N GLU A 88 -9.74 17.31 -1.75
CA GLU A 88 -10.35 16.22 -0.95
C GLU A 88 -11.69 15.73 -1.52
N GLN A 89 -12.43 16.62 -2.20
CA GLN A 89 -13.71 16.31 -2.82
C GLN A 89 -13.55 15.36 -4.01
N GLU A 90 -12.51 15.56 -4.82
CA GLU A 90 -12.19 14.67 -5.94
C GLU A 90 -11.74 13.30 -5.42
N ILE A 91 -10.93 13.27 -4.37
CA ILE A 91 -10.43 12.04 -3.74
C ILE A 91 -11.57 11.18 -3.16
N ARG A 92 -12.39 11.72 -2.26
CA ARG A 92 -13.43 10.94 -1.56
C ARG A 92 -14.72 10.80 -2.36
N GLY A 93 -14.97 11.71 -3.31
CA GLY A 93 -16.30 11.90 -3.86
C GLY A 93 -17.22 12.53 -2.82
N TYR A 94 -18.41 12.98 -3.23
CA TYR A 94 -19.39 13.59 -2.32
C TYR A 94 -19.98 12.56 -1.34
N LYS A 95 -19.22 12.13 -0.33
CA LYS A 95 -19.70 11.24 0.73
C LYS A 95 -19.64 11.94 2.07
N TRP A 96 -20.79 11.97 2.75
CA TRP A 96 -20.92 12.44 4.12
C TRP A 96 -20.72 11.23 5.04
N GLU A 97 -19.65 11.20 5.84
CA GLU A 97 -19.20 9.94 6.47
C GLU A 97 -19.22 9.90 8.00
N ASP A 98 -19.60 10.98 8.70
CA ASP A 98 -19.75 10.92 10.16
C ASP A 98 -21.14 11.32 10.63
N PHE A 99 -21.64 10.62 11.65
CA PHE A 99 -22.83 10.97 12.43
C PHE A 99 -22.36 11.43 13.81
N GLY A 100 -22.04 12.71 13.97
CA GLY A 100 -21.78 13.31 15.28
C GLY A 100 -23.08 13.74 15.95
N GLY A 101 -23.19 13.62 17.27
CA GLY A 101 -24.39 14.05 18.00
C GLY A 101 -25.63 13.25 17.63
N VAL A 102 -25.56 11.93 17.81
CA VAL A 102 -26.73 11.06 17.62
C VAL A 102 -27.70 11.28 18.79
N CYS A 103 -28.94 11.67 18.48
CA CYS A 103 -30.00 11.85 19.47
C CYS A 103 -31.24 11.07 19.03
N LEU A 104 -31.83 10.30 19.95
CA LEU A 104 -33.10 9.63 19.70
C LEU A 104 -34.21 10.69 19.60
N ILE A 105 -34.91 10.73 18.46
CA ILE A 105 -36.07 11.61 18.28
C ILE A 105 -37.34 10.88 18.71
N TYR A 106 -37.48 9.63 18.29
CA TYR A 106 -38.70 8.87 18.46
C TYR A 106 -38.43 7.37 18.39
N GLU A 107 -38.98 6.62 19.33
CA GLU A 107 -38.95 5.16 19.31
C GLU A 107 -40.27 4.65 18.72
N ILE A 108 -40.18 3.87 17.64
CA ILE A 108 -41.34 3.32 16.94
C ILE A 108 -41.75 2.01 17.63
N ASN A 109 -40.77 1.15 17.93
CA ASN A 109 -40.92 -0.11 18.64
C ASN A 109 -39.54 -0.63 19.13
N GLU A 110 -39.49 -1.81 19.75
CA GLU A 110 -38.28 -2.43 20.30
C GLU A 110 -37.14 -2.64 19.28
N THR A 111 -37.45 -2.59 17.99
CA THR A 111 -36.48 -2.83 16.90
C THR A 111 -36.27 -1.62 15.99
N GLU A 112 -37.07 -0.56 16.13
CA GLU A 112 -37.07 0.59 15.22
C GLU A 112 -37.14 1.91 15.97
N ALA A 113 -36.23 2.81 15.64
CA ALA A 113 -36.16 4.14 16.21
C ALA A 113 -35.64 5.16 15.19
N ILE A 114 -36.15 6.39 15.29
CA ILE A 114 -35.73 7.53 14.49
C ILE A 114 -34.69 8.31 15.27
N PHE A 115 -33.51 8.47 14.69
CA PHE A 115 -32.42 9.28 15.25
C PHE A 115 -32.16 10.53 14.42
N TRP A 116 -31.86 11.62 15.12
CA TRP A 116 -31.23 12.80 14.55
C TRP A 116 -29.72 12.62 14.60
N SER A 117 -29.02 13.15 13.60
CA SER A 117 -27.56 13.23 13.64
C SER A 117 -27.04 14.46 12.90
N LYS A 118 -25.88 14.95 13.31
CA LYS A 118 -25.12 15.97 12.59
C LYS A 118 -24.03 15.33 11.76
N ARG A 119 -24.01 15.62 10.46
CA ARG A 119 -22.95 15.15 9.57
C ARG A 119 -21.77 16.11 9.47
N ARG A 120 -20.54 15.59 9.53
CA ARG A 120 -19.30 16.35 9.31
C ARG A 120 -18.51 15.74 8.16
N LYS A 121 -17.73 16.57 7.44
CA LYS A 121 -16.74 16.12 6.47
C LYS A 121 -15.46 15.75 7.23
N LYS A 122 -14.94 14.53 7.02
CA LYS A 122 -13.65 14.08 7.55
C LYS A 122 -12.55 14.49 6.56
N GLY A 123 -11.43 15.02 7.09
CA GLY A 123 -10.25 15.32 6.29
C GLY A 123 -9.59 14.03 5.78
N PHE A 124 -8.83 14.13 4.68
CA PHE A 124 -8.19 13.01 3.98
C PHE A 124 -7.45 12.08 4.95
N GLU A 125 -6.64 12.63 5.85
CA GLU A 125 -5.78 11.87 6.76
C GLU A 125 -6.54 10.96 7.75
N SER A 126 -7.84 11.23 7.98
CA SER A 126 -8.65 10.45 8.93
C SER A 126 -9.38 9.28 8.25
N GLY A 127 -8.81 8.07 8.38
CA GLY A 127 -9.52 6.82 8.06
C GLY A 127 -9.45 6.32 6.61
N VAL A 128 -8.46 6.75 5.82
CA VAL A 128 -8.20 6.16 4.49
C VAL A 128 -7.67 4.74 4.68
N GLN A 129 -8.39 3.75 4.15
CA GLN A 129 -7.91 2.38 4.11
C GLN A 129 -7.06 2.14 2.87
N PHE A 130 -6.18 1.13 2.92
CA PHE A 130 -5.36 0.75 1.75
C PHE A 130 -6.17 0.47 0.48
N ARG A 131 -7.39 -0.08 0.61
CA ARG A 131 -8.30 -0.28 -0.53
C ARG A 131 -8.68 1.03 -1.20
N ASP A 132 -8.82 2.10 -0.43
CA ASP A 132 -9.25 3.40 -0.95
C ASP A 132 -8.13 4.05 -1.76
N ILE A 133 -6.86 3.78 -1.43
CA ILE A 133 -5.68 4.33 -2.12
C ILE A 133 -5.74 4.03 -3.62
N ASN A 134 -5.90 2.77 -4.02
CA ASN A 134 -5.93 2.38 -5.44
C ASN A 134 -7.09 3.05 -6.19
N ILE A 135 -8.26 3.13 -5.57
CA ILE A 135 -9.45 3.77 -6.15
C ILE A 135 -9.21 5.27 -6.33
N ILE A 136 -8.58 5.91 -5.34
CA ILE A 136 -8.25 7.34 -5.36
C ILE A 136 -7.26 7.62 -6.49
N VAL A 137 -6.13 6.90 -6.55
CA VAL A 137 -5.08 7.18 -7.56
C VAL A 137 -5.55 6.97 -8.99
N LYS A 138 -6.51 6.06 -9.22
CA LYS A 138 -7.20 5.93 -10.51
C LYS A 138 -8.09 7.14 -10.80
N ARG A 139 -8.87 7.57 -9.80
CA ARG A 139 -9.82 8.68 -9.96
C ARG A 139 -9.12 10.01 -10.27
N ILE A 140 -7.98 10.28 -9.63
CA ILE A 140 -7.19 11.49 -9.87
C ILE A 140 -6.13 11.30 -10.98
N ALA A 141 -6.25 10.22 -11.76
CA ALA A 141 -5.40 9.92 -12.92
C ALA A 141 -3.88 9.91 -12.64
N ILE A 142 -3.48 9.49 -11.42
CA ILE A 142 -2.08 9.15 -11.13
C ILE A 142 -1.71 7.84 -11.83
N LEU A 143 -2.60 6.84 -11.73
CA LEU A 143 -2.45 5.56 -12.43
C LEU A 143 -3.45 5.46 -13.58
N ASP A 144 -3.00 4.95 -14.72
CA ASP A 144 -3.90 4.52 -15.80
C ASP A 144 -4.60 3.20 -15.44
N ASN A 145 -5.48 2.71 -16.31
CA ASN A 145 -6.20 1.46 -16.08
C ASN A 145 -5.26 0.26 -15.93
N SER A 146 -4.16 0.21 -16.71
CA SER A 146 -3.23 -0.92 -16.67
C SER A 146 -2.46 -0.99 -15.36
N LEU A 147 -1.94 0.16 -14.90
CA LEU A 147 -1.21 0.26 -13.64
C LEU A 147 -2.13 0.11 -12.43
N PHE A 148 -3.37 0.60 -12.53
CA PHE A 148 -4.38 0.34 -11.51
C PHE A 148 -4.64 -1.15 -11.33
N ASP A 149 -4.79 -1.90 -12.43
CA ASP A 149 -5.03 -3.34 -12.36
C ASP A 149 -3.84 -4.07 -11.71
N LYS A 150 -2.60 -3.66 -12.02
CA LYS A 150 -1.39 -4.17 -11.34
C LYS A 150 -1.41 -3.88 -9.84
N ALA A 151 -1.74 -2.65 -9.45
CA ALA A 151 -1.84 -2.26 -8.04
C ALA A 151 -2.94 -3.05 -7.29
N GLU A 152 -4.09 -3.30 -7.95
CA GLU A 152 -5.17 -4.11 -7.38
C GLU A 152 -4.80 -5.60 -7.25
N ILE A 153 -4.04 -6.15 -8.19
CA ILE A 153 -3.50 -7.51 -8.07
C ILE A 153 -2.57 -7.61 -6.86
N MET A 154 -1.65 -6.66 -6.68
CA MET A 154 -0.75 -6.63 -5.52
C MET A 154 -1.53 -6.54 -4.20
N ARG A 155 -2.52 -5.62 -4.11
CA ARG A 155 -3.39 -5.48 -2.95
C ARG A 155 -4.16 -6.77 -2.65
N THR A 156 -4.67 -7.42 -3.69
CA THR A 156 -5.44 -8.67 -3.58
C THR A 156 -4.54 -9.81 -3.11
N ASN A 157 -3.33 -9.93 -3.66
CA ASN A 157 -2.36 -10.93 -3.23
C ASN A 157 -1.98 -10.73 -1.75
N ARG A 158 -1.68 -9.50 -1.34
CA ARG A 158 -1.45 -9.16 0.07
C ARG A 158 -2.63 -9.55 0.98
N ASN A 159 -3.86 -9.28 0.56
CA ASN A 159 -5.04 -9.62 1.36
C ASN A 159 -5.30 -11.14 1.40
N LYS A 160 -5.15 -11.85 0.26
CA LYS A 160 -5.29 -13.30 0.17
C LYS A 160 -4.31 -14.03 1.09
N ILE A 161 -3.09 -13.51 1.18
CA ILE A 161 -2.02 -14.00 2.04
C ILE A 161 -2.40 -14.08 3.54
N HIS A 162 -3.38 -13.26 3.97
CA HIS A 162 -3.87 -13.21 5.35
C HIS A 162 -5.20 -13.96 5.58
N LEU A 163 -5.84 -14.47 4.52
CA LEU A 163 -7.07 -15.25 4.64
C LEU A 163 -6.72 -16.71 4.96
N ALA A 164 -7.26 -17.24 6.06
CA ALA A 164 -7.01 -18.58 6.59
C ALA A 164 -7.56 -19.75 5.72
N GLY A 165 -7.86 -19.50 4.44
CA GLY A 165 -8.53 -20.43 3.53
C GLY A 165 -7.83 -20.58 2.18
N LEU A 166 -6.51 -20.41 2.13
CA LEU A 166 -5.74 -20.74 0.93
C LEU A 166 -5.66 -22.28 0.81
N ASP A 167 -6.22 -22.83 -0.26
CA ASP A 167 -5.98 -24.21 -0.65
C ASP A 167 -4.49 -24.39 -1.00
N ASN A 168 -3.98 -25.62 -0.88
CA ASN A 168 -2.59 -26.00 -1.23
C ASN A 168 -2.18 -25.67 -2.68
N ALA A 169 -3.04 -25.08 -3.50
CA ALA A 169 -2.75 -24.62 -4.87
C ALA A 169 -2.22 -23.17 -4.95
N ASP A 170 -2.29 -22.39 -3.86
CA ASP A 170 -1.91 -20.96 -3.84
C ASP A 170 -0.49 -20.72 -3.29
N PHE A 171 0.48 -21.60 -3.61
CA PHE A 171 1.86 -21.39 -3.20
C PHE A 171 2.52 -20.23 -3.98
N PHE A 172 2.97 -19.20 -3.26
CA PHE A 172 3.78 -18.12 -3.83
C PHE A 172 5.16 -18.65 -4.22
N GLU A 173 5.32 -18.92 -5.51
CA GLU A 173 6.59 -19.23 -6.16
C GLU A 173 7.39 -17.97 -6.56
N LYS A 174 8.64 -18.18 -6.98
CA LYS A 174 9.55 -17.15 -7.49
C LYS A 174 8.92 -16.27 -8.59
N LYS A 175 8.11 -16.85 -9.48
CA LYS A 175 7.42 -16.11 -10.55
C LYS A 175 6.54 -14.98 -10.01
N HIS A 176 5.85 -15.21 -8.88
CA HIS A 176 4.99 -14.21 -8.27
C HIS A 176 5.79 -13.09 -7.61
N VAL A 177 6.98 -13.39 -7.10
CA VAL A 177 7.93 -12.38 -6.61
C VAL A 177 8.41 -11.50 -7.76
N GLU A 178 8.79 -12.11 -8.89
CA GLU A 178 9.21 -11.39 -10.10
C GLU A 178 8.07 -10.50 -10.65
N GLU A 179 6.84 -11.01 -10.71
CA GLU A 179 5.64 -10.26 -11.10
C GLU A 179 5.36 -9.09 -10.16
N ALA A 180 5.53 -9.28 -8.85
CA ALA A 180 5.36 -8.22 -7.86
C ALA A 180 6.42 -7.13 -8.02
N PHE A 181 7.68 -7.48 -8.23
CA PHE A 181 8.74 -6.51 -8.50
C PHE A 181 8.53 -5.74 -9.79
N LYS A 182 8.15 -6.42 -10.88
CA LYS A 182 7.84 -5.76 -12.14
C LYS A 182 6.68 -4.78 -11.99
N SER A 183 5.61 -5.19 -11.32
CA SER A 183 4.47 -4.32 -11.04
C SER A 183 4.87 -3.11 -10.19
N ALA A 184 5.71 -3.32 -9.17
CA ALA A 184 6.21 -2.25 -8.33
C ALA A 184 7.12 -1.28 -9.10
N GLU A 185 8.01 -1.77 -9.94
CA GLU A 185 8.88 -0.96 -10.79
C GLU A 185 8.07 -0.04 -11.70
N ASP A 186 7.08 -0.60 -12.42
CA ASP A 186 6.21 0.14 -13.32
C ASP A 186 5.43 1.25 -12.57
N ILE A 187 4.90 0.94 -11.39
CA ILE A 187 4.12 1.91 -10.59
C ILE A 187 5.03 2.98 -9.99
N LEU A 188 6.18 2.59 -9.42
CA LEU A 188 7.12 3.53 -8.80
C LEU A 188 7.72 4.48 -9.83
N ALA A 189 8.00 4.02 -11.05
CA ALA A 189 8.47 4.89 -12.13
C ALA A 189 7.47 6.01 -12.46
N VAL A 190 6.17 5.70 -12.48
CA VAL A 190 5.12 6.71 -12.69
C VAL A 190 5.01 7.66 -11.51
N ILE A 191 5.07 7.15 -10.27
CA ILE A 191 5.03 8.01 -9.08
C ILE A 191 6.21 8.98 -9.08
N GLU A 192 7.41 8.46 -9.37
CA GLU A 192 8.63 9.24 -9.47
C GLU A 192 8.46 10.35 -10.52
N ASP A 193 8.09 10.00 -11.76
CA ASP A 193 7.82 10.98 -12.82
C ASP A 193 6.80 12.05 -12.40
N LYS A 194 5.65 11.67 -11.83
CA LYS A 194 4.61 12.63 -11.40
C LYS A 194 5.08 13.62 -10.33
N LEU A 195 6.04 13.21 -9.49
CA LEU A 195 6.55 14.02 -8.39
C LEU A 195 7.78 14.84 -8.77
N THR A 196 8.60 14.35 -9.72
CA THR A 196 9.85 14.99 -10.14
C THR A 196 9.71 15.85 -11.39
N SER A 197 8.72 15.60 -12.27
CA SER A 197 8.46 16.38 -13.49
C SER A 197 7.80 17.73 -13.18
N GLN A 198 8.39 18.47 -12.23
CA GLN A 198 8.03 19.83 -11.83
C GLN A 198 8.40 20.85 -12.92
#